data_AF-K9X956-F1
#
_entry.id   AF-K9X956-F1
#
_cell.length_a   1.000
_cell.length_b   1.000
_cell.length_c   1.000
_cell.angle_alpha   90.00
_cell.angle_beta   90.00
_cell.angle_gamma   90.00
#
_symmetry.space_group_name_H-M   'P 1'
#
loop_
_entity.id
_entity.type
_entity.pdbx_description
1 polymer ?
#
loop_
_entity_poly.entity_id
_entity_poly.type
_entity_poly.pdbx_seq_one_letter_code
_entity_poly.pdbx_strand_id
1 'polypeptide(L)'
;MLINRHHQTNQQPIKNTKNNQFNPNFKLKYWMLFGLFTSLIVHGLIIFRHHNLLSYLLDVHPATAAPVPKANIIPSKYINNAPVPDWQSITFKSFVFSSPGSVELPNVEFPGYKSIRSWQAGQSLDEVMELGDFENVFNLEDLSLQTISQLSGIAQSNTKLSDFDTIKWQTVPELTKAIPSLANEYVENVPAIRDLVKKILGVANVDGETIGEIINDYPKLKDIELGEIDLSQYKLTSIPGIEKTALKQFSNWQNTSISKIPGLNQVTFANFPNAPVPQGSIVGKLDLPLKEVESNRQRSISGSDQAGFNMPCTNNCAHIELSGAGGITGTQWMSGKFQQVKGGFGILGNLNGGKEPTGRHPFGKGFKQAVWDINEGDGTASTAIFFRICRRGGWFDLGCSPYFIGPFPFFIYQEKSPIFLGTPLTIP
;
A
#
# COMPACT_ATOMS: atom_id res chain seq x y z
N MET A 1 -2.65 -74.70 -52.96
CA MET A 1 -2.30 -76.07 -52.51
C MET A 1 -3.16 -76.38 -51.31
N LEU A 2 -3.99 -77.40 -51.44
CA LEU A 2 -4.97 -77.91 -50.47
C LEU A 2 -4.28 -78.60 -49.27
N ILE A 3 -5.13 -79.07 -48.32
CA ILE A 3 -4.93 -80.22 -47.39
C ILE A 3 -4.30 -79.83 -46.04
N ASN A 4 -4.74 -80.25 -44.85
CA ASN A 4 -5.94 -80.86 -44.26
C ASN A 4 -5.60 -81.02 -42.75
N ARG A 5 -6.50 -80.72 -41.83
CA ARG A 5 -7.34 -81.65 -41.04
C ARG A 5 -6.62 -82.59 -40.05
N HIS A 6 -7.19 -82.54 -38.82
CA HIS A 6 -7.55 -83.67 -37.94
C HIS A 6 -6.41 -84.42 -37.20
N HIS A 7 -6.61 -85.01 -36.02
CA HIS A 7 -7.79 -85.31 -35.20
C HIS A 7 -7.34 -85.57 -33.74
N GLN A 8 -8.27 -85.31 -32.79
CA GLN A 8 -8.66 -86.08 -31.58
C GLN A 8 -7.66 -87.10 -30.94
N THR A 9 -7.63 -87.36 -29.62
CA THR A 9 -8.72 -87.84 -28.75
C THR A 9 -8.19 -87.95 -27.29
N ASN A 10 -9.05 -87.64 -26.30
CA ASN A 10 -9.53 -88.51 -25.19
C ASN A 10 -8.64 -89.71 -24.77
N GLN A 11 -8.49 -90.13 -23.51
CA GLN A 11 -9.15 -89.89 -22.22
C GLN A 11 -8.27 -90.59 -21.13
N GLN A 12 -8.57 -90.26 -19.87
CA GLN A 12 -8.07 -90.75 -18.54
C GLN A 12 -7.89 -92.30 -18.41
N PRO A 13 -7.35 -92.94 -17.31
CA PRO A 13 -7.40 -92.49 -15.90
C PRO A 13 -6.34 -93.03 -14.86
N ILE A 14 -6.46 -92.53 -13.60
CA ILE A 14 -6.07 -93.07 -12.25
C ILE A 14 -4.59 -93.43 -11.93
N LYS A 15 -3.96 -92.73 -10.97
CA LYS A 15 -3.70 -93.19 -9.57
C LYS A 15 -2.81 -92.25 -8.75
N ASN A 16 -3.24 -92.08 -7.51
CA ASN A 16 -2.61 -91.37 -6.40
C ASN A 16 -1.22 -91.93 -6.06
N THR A 17 -0.25 -91.03 -5.90
CA THR A 17 0.81 -91.17 -4.89
C THR A 17 1.15 -89.79 -4.34
N LYS A 18 0.93 -89.63 -3.03
CA LYS A 18 1.29 -88.45 -2.25
C LYS A 18 2.81 -88.25 -2.30
N ASN A 19 3.25 -87.04 -2.63
CA ASN A 19 4.51 -86.50 -2.16
C ASN A 19 4.33 -84.99 -1.88
N ASN A 20 4.55 -84.62 -0.62
CA ASN A 20 4.47 -83.25 -0.12
C ASN A 20 5.54 -82.38 -0.78
N GLN A 21 5.15 -81.56 -1.75
CA GLN A 21 5.88 -80.36 -2.12
C GLN A 21 5.38 -79.20 -1.25
N PHE A 22 6.28 -78.67 -0.42
CA PHE A 22 6.10 -77.38 0.25
C PHE A 22 5.85 -76.31 -0.80
N ASN A 23 4.62 -75.80 -0.86
CA ASN A 23 4.23 -74.77 -1.82
C ASN A 23 4.69 -73.39 -1.31
N PRO A 24 5.66 -72.72 -1.94
CA PRO A 24 6.17 -71.43 -1.48
C PRO A 24 5.15 -70.29 -1.65
N ASN A 25 4.02 -70.54 -2.32
CA ASN A 25 3.00 -69.53 -2.60
C ASN A 25 2.07 -69.20 -1.41
N PHE A 26 2.08 -69.96 -0.32
CA PHE A 26 1.22 -69.66 0.83
C PHE A 26 1.80 -68.53 1.69
N LYS A 27 3.13 -68.51 1.89
CA LYS A 27 3.82 -67.45 2.64
C LYS A 27 3.74 -66.11 1.90
N LEU A 28 3.87 -66.10 0.57
CA LEU A 28 3.84 -64.87 -0.22
C LEU A 28 2.46 -64.18 -0.16
N LYS A 29 1.37 -64.96 -0.19
CA LYS A 29 0.01 -64.43 0.00
C LYS A 29 -0.23 -63.89 1.40
N TYR A 30 0.33 -64.53 2.43
CA TYR A 30 0.29 -64.00 3.80
C TYR A 30 1.08 -62.70 3.94
N TRP A 31 2.26 -62.57 3.31
CA TRP A 31 3.04 -61.34 3.33
C TRP A 31 2.36 -60.19 2.57
N MET A 32 1.69 -60.47 1.45
CA MET A 32 0.91 -59.45 0.74
C MET A 32 -0.33 -59.01 1.53
N LEU A 33 -1.04 -59.95 2.16
CA LEU A 33 -2.20 -59.63 2.99
C LEU A 33 -1.78 -58.85 4.24
N PHE A 34 -0.69 -59.26 4.89
CA PHE A 34 -0.13 -58.56 6.05
C PHE A 34 0.35 -57.16 5.68
N GLY A 35 1.00 -56.98 4.52
CA GLY A 35 1.40 -55.67 4.00
C GLY A 35 0.22 -54.75 3.68
N LEU A 36 -0.89 -55.29 3.18
CA LEU A 36 -2.10 -54.52 2.92
C LEU A 36 -2.79 -54.09 4.23
N PHE A 37 -2.88 -55.00 5.21
CA PHE A 37 -3.46 -54.70 6.52
C PHE A 37 -2.61 -53.72 7.33
N THR A 38 -1.28 -53.82 7.29
CA THR A 38 -0.40 -52.83 7.94
C THR A 38 -0.49 -51.48 7.25
N SER A 39 -0.57 -51.42 5.92
CA SER A 39 -0.77 -50.17 5.18
C SER A 39 -2.10 -49.48 5.53
N LEU A 40 -3.20 -50.25 5.61
CA LEU A 40 -4.52 -49.73 5.99
C LEU A 40 -4.60 -49.30 7.46
N ILE A 41 -3.92 -50.01 8.37
CA ILE A 41 -3.83 -49.61 9.78
C ILE A 41 -2.97 -48.35 9.95
N VAL A 42 -1.87 -48.23 9.21
CA VAL A 42 -1.01 -47.03 9.22
C VAL A 42 -1.73 -45.83 8.61
N HIS A 43 -2.42 -45.99 7.47
CA HIS A 43 -3.24 -44.91 6.90
C HIS A 43 -4.44 -44.56 7.78
N GLY A 44 -5.10 -45.54 8.40
CA GLY A 44 -6.21 -45.32 9.33
C GLY A 44 -5.79 -44.59 10.61
N LEU A 45 -4.59 -44.87 11.14
CA LEU A 45 -4.03 -44.17 12.30
C LEU A 45 -3.56 -42.74 11.96
N ILE A 46 -3.19 -42.47 10.71
CA ILE A 46 -2.81 -41.13 10.24
C ILE A 46 -4.06 -40.26 9.97
N ILE A 47 -5.18 -40.86 9.53
CA ILE A 47 -6.37 -40.10 9.13
C ILE A 47 -7.40 -39.96 10.27
N PHE A 48 -7.42 -40.86 11.28
CA PHE A 48 -8.50 -40.90 12.30
C PHE A 48 -8.07 -40.83 13.78
N ARG A 49 -6.85 -40.37 14.11
CA ARG A 49 -6.52 -40.03 15.51
C ARG A 49 -6.43 -38.52 15.72
N HIS A 50 -7.36 -38.01 16.53
CA HIS A 50 -7.55 -36.60 16.82
C HIS A 50 -6.49 -35.93 17.71
N HIS A 51 -5.35 -36.57 18.01
CA HIS A 51 -4.26 -35.93 18.75
C HIS A 51 -2.89 -36.40 18.24
N ASN A 52 -2.17 -35.47 17.64
CA ASN A 52 -0.83 -35.61 17.06
C ASN A 52 0.22 -35.91 18.14
N LEU A 53 0.89 -37.05 18.04
CA LEU A 53 2.07 -37.39 18.85
C LEU A 53 3.35 -36.74 18.30
N LEU A 54 3.32 -36.27 17.05
CA LEU A 54 4.43 -35.59 16.38
C LEU A 54 4.59 -34.11 16.82
N SER A 55 3.53 -33.49 17.37
CA SER A 55 3.55 -32.09 17.83
C SER A 55 4.17 -31.90 19.22
N TYR A 56 4.63 -32.98 19.87
CA TYR A 56 5.31 -32.92 21.16
C TYR A 56 6.85 -32.97 21.03
N LEU A 57 7.36 -33.39 19.86
CA LEU A 57 8.80 -33.49 19.58
C LEU A 57 9.35 -32.39 18.67
N LEU A 58 8.45 -31.70 17.97
CA LEU A 58 8.74 -30.49 17.23
C LEU A 58 7.94 -29.41 17.92
N ASP A 59 8.59 -28.33 18.34
CA ASP A 59 8.01 -27.16 19.03
C ASP A 59 7.11 -26.35 18.05
N VAL A 60 6.19 -27.04 17.38
CA VAL A 60 5.21 -26.49 16.47
C VAL A 60 4.08 -26.00 17.35
N HIS A 61 4.23 -24.76 17.79
CA HIS A 61 3.13 -23.99 18.33
C HIS A 61 1.94 -24.15 17.37
N PRO A 62 0.75 -24.53 17.86
CA PRO A 62 -0.45 -24.44 17.02
C PRO A 62 -0.48 -23.02 16.50
N ALA A 63 -0.60 -22.85 15.18
CA ALA A 63 -0.87 -21.56 14.60
C ALA A 63 -2.17 -21.08 15.24
N THR A 64 -2.05 -20.27 16.29
CA THR A 64 -3.13 -19.44 16.76
C THR A 64 -3.54 -18.67 15.52
N ALA A 65 -4.76 -18.91 15.05
CA ALA A 65 -5.36 -18.02 14.07
C ALA A 65 -5.16 -16.62 14.65
N ALA A 66 -4.31 -15.83 14.00
CA ALA A 66 -4.20 -14.43 14.33
C ALA A 66 -5.66 -13.94 14.37
N PRO A 67 -6.09 -13.26 15.44
CA PRO A 67 -7.44 -12.69 15.44
C PRO A 67 -7.59 -11.97 14.11
N VAL A 68 -8.59 -12.38 13.31
CA VAL A 68 -8.91 -11.69 12.05
C VAL A 68 -8.91 -10.22 12.42
N PRO A 69 -7.97 -9.41 11.87
CA PRO A 69 -7.91 -8.01 12.25
C PRO A 69 -9.31 -7.49 12.10
N LYS A 70 -9.90 -6.95 13.19
CA LYS A 70 -11.19 -6.27 13.11
C LYS A 70 -11.05 -5.36 11.90
N ALA A 71 -11.81 -5.63 10.83
CA ALA A 71 -11.68 -4.88 9.60
C ALA A 71 -11.80 -3.42 9.98
N ASN A 72 -10.76 -2.62 9.76
CA ASN A 72 -10.83 -1.19 10.03
C ASN A 72 -11.97 -0.66 9.17
N ILE A 73 -13.09 -0.35 9.81
CA ILE A 73 -14.28 0.15 9.12
C ILE A 73 -13.98 1.59 8.79
N ILE A 74 -13.83 1.88 7.49
CA ILE A 74 -13.67 3.26 7.03
C ILE A 74 -14.98 4.02 7.33
N PRO A 75 -14.92 5.14 8.06
CA PRO A 75 -16.07 6.01 8.28
C PRO A 75 -16.72 6.37 6.95
N SER A 76 -18.04 6.27 6.87
CA SER A 76 -18.78 6.47 5.63
C SER A 76 -20.01 7.32 5.81
N LYS A 77 -20.36 8.01 4.73
CA LYS A 77 -21.63 8.67 4.48
C LYS A 77 -22.25 8.10 3.20
N TYR A 78 -23.45 8.53 2.84
CA TYR A 78 -24.15 7.98 1.70
C TYR A 78 -24.42 9.04 0.63
N ILE A 79 -24.20 8.69 -0.64
CA ILE A 79 -24.60 9.47 -1.81
C ILE A 79 -25.43 8.55 -2.70
N ASN A 80 -26.67 8.93 -2.99
CA ASN A 80 -27.62 8.11 -3.76
C ASN A 80 -27.67 6.65 -3.24
N ASN A 81 -27.74 6.52 -1.91
CA ASN A 81 -27.70 5.27 -1.15
C ASN A 81 -26.40 4.46 -1.23
N ALA A 82 -25.41 4.84 -2.04
CA ALA A 82 -24.10 4.19 -2.07
C ALA A 82 -23.21 4.73 -0.94
N PRO A 83 -22.46 3.87 -0.23
CA PRO A 83 -21.48 4.33 0.74
C PRO A 83 -20.34 5.05 0.02
N VAL A 84 -19.96 6.19 0.56
CA VAL A 84 -18.76 6.95 0.19
C VAL A 84 -18.02 7.33 1.47
N PRO A 85 -16.71 7.59 1.42
CA PRO A 85 -15.94 7.86 2.62
C PRO A 85 -16.38 9.17 3.27
N ASP A 86 -16.43 9.17 4.59
CA ASP A 86 -16.58 10.39 5.36
C ASP A 86 -15.20 11.03 5.58
N TRP A 87 -14.81 11.87 4.62
CA TRP A 87 -13.53 12.58 4.64
C TRP A 87 -13.34 13.49 5.86
N GLN A 88 -14.42 13.84 6.59
CA GLN A 88 -14.32 14.61 7.83
C GLN A 88 -13.78 13.76 9.00
N SER A 89 -13.85 12.44 8.88
CA SER A 89 -13.46 11.49 9.93
C SER A 89 -12.23 10.66 9.56
N ILE A 90 -11.62 10.93 8.40
CA ILE A 90 -10.50 10.17 7.85
C ILE A 90 -9.24 11.03 7.83
N THR A 91 -8.16 10.51 8.38
CA THR A 91 -6.81 11.08 8.28
C THR A 91 -5.88 10.04 7.66
N PHE A 92 -4.60 10.39 7.45
CA PHE A 92 -3.61 9.41 7.01
C PHE A 92 -3.45 8.24 8.02
N LYS A 93 -3.71 8.47 9.31
CA LYS A 93 -3.68 7.43 10.35
C LYS A 93 -4.75 6.38 10.22
N SER A 94 -5.83 6.68 9.49
CA SER A 94 -6.92 5.72 9.26
C SER A 94 -6.46 4.50 8.44
N PHE A 95 -5.32 4.62 7.75
CA PHE A 95 -4.77 3.57 6.89
C PHE A 95 -3.56 2.92 7.56
N VAL A 96 -3.76 1.70 8.06
CA VAL A 96 -2.75 0.92 8.79
C VAL A 96 -2.35 -0.28 7.96
N PHE A 97 -1.05 -0.48 7.77
CA PHE A 97 -0.52 -1.60 7.00
C PHE A 97 -0.79 -2.93 7.73
N SER A 98 -1.36 -3.91 7.03
CA SER A 98 -1.61 -5.25 7.58
C SER A 98 -0.40 -6.18 7.54
N SER A 99 0.60 -5.85 6.73
CA SER A 99 1.80 -6.66 6.50
C SER A 99 3.02 -5.75 6.26
N PRO A 100 4.22 -6.22 6.59
CA PRO A 100 5.44 -5.49 6.25
C PRO A 100 5.67 -5.44 4.74
N GLY A 101 6.46 -4.48 4.30
CA GLY A 101 6.87 -4.35 2.91
C GLY A 101 7.98 -3.32 2.73
N SER A 102 8.58 -3.33 1.54
CA SER A 102 9.58 -2.35 1.16
C SER A 102 9.64 -2.18 -0.35
N VAL A 103 10.22 -1.07 -0.77
CA VAL A 103 10.54 -0.77 -2.16
C VAL A 103 11.85 0.00 -2.22
N GLU A 104 12.74 -0.44 -3.11
CA GLU A 104 13.93 0.30 -3.47
C GLU A 104 13.54 1.43 -4.42
N LEU A 105 13.98 2.63 -4.06
CA LEU A 105 13.78 3.84 -4.85
C LEU A 105 15.01 4.06 -5.75
N PRO A 106 14.86 4.74 -6.90
CA PRO A 106 15.97 5.07 -7.78
C PRO A 106 17.09 5.76 -6.99
N ASN A 107 18.34 5.33 -7.20
CA ASN A 107 19.49 5.90 -6.52
C ASN A 107 19.78 7.31 -7.04
N VAL A 108 19.31 8.32 -6.30
CA VAL A 108 19.56 9.73 -6.60
C VAL A 108 19.91 10.45 -5.30
N GLU A 109 20.93 11.29 -5.33
CA GLU A 109 21.45 11.95 -4.13
C GLU A 109 20.81 13.33 -3.93
N PHE A 110 19.87 13.42 -2.98
CA PHE A 110 19.29 14.67 -2.49
C PHE A 110 19.11 14.61 -0.97
N PRO A 111 19.23 15.74 -0.24
CA PRO A 111 18.99 15.77 1.20
C PRO A 111 17.62 15.21 1.59
N GLY A 112 17.61 14.28 2.55
CA GLY A 112 16.41 13.62 3.06
C GLY A 112 15.80 12.54 2.15
N TYR A 113 16.25 12.37 0.91
CA TYR A 113 15.72 11.34 0.04
C TYR A 113 16.22 9.96 0.44
N LYS A 114 15.31 9.00 0.56
CA LYS A 114 15.60 7.64 0.97
C LYS A 114 15.83 6.75 -0.25
N SER A 115 16.85 5.90 -0.21
CA SER A 115 17.06 4.84 -1.22
C SER A 115 16.09 3.67 -1.06
N ILE A 116 15.50 3.51 0.13
CA ILE A 116 14.52 2.46 0.43
C ILE A 116 13.37 3.09 1.21
N ARG A 117 12.15 2.78 0.80
CA ARG A 117 10.95 3.04 1.60
C ARG A 117 10.42 1.71 2.13
N SER A 118 10.32 1.57 3.43
CA SER A 118 9.86 0.35 4.10
C SER A 118 8.77 0.66 5.12
N TRP A 119 7.95 -0.34 5.42
CA TRP A 119 6.89 -0.27 6.40
C TRP A 119 6.71 -1.61 7.10
N GLN A 120 6.14 -1.55 8.30
CA GLN A 120 5.82 -2.73 9.11
C GLN A 120 4.31 -2.87 9.27
N ALA A 121 3.86 -4.08 9.60
CA ALA A 121 2.48 -4.29 10.01
C ALA A 121 2.16 -3.45 11.26
N GLY A 122 0.99 -2.82 11.30
CA GLY A 122 0.58 -1.92 12.37
C GLY A 122 1.05 -0.47 12.22
N GLN A 123 1.96 -0.20 11.27
CA GLN A 123 2.39 1.17 10.96
C GLN A 123 1.29 1.89 10.17
N SER A 124 1.15 3.20 10.40
CA SER A 124 0.18 4.05 9.70
C SER A 124 0.78 4.69 8.45
N LEU A 125 -0.08 5.07 7.50
CA LEU A 125 0.33 5.61 6.21
C LEU A 125 1.10 6.93 6.32
N ASP A 126 0.80 7.79 7.31
CA ASP A 126 1.54 9.04 7.54
C ASP A 126 2.99 8.83 7.95
N GLU A 127 3.32 7.67 8.52
CA GLU A 127 4.69 7.35 8.93
C GLU A 127 5.56 6.88 7.77
N VAL A 128 4.94 6.50 6.65
CA VAL A 128 5.62 5.87 5.49
C VAL A 128 5.62 6.81 4.30
N MET A 129 4.49 7.48 4.06
CA MET A 129 4.34 8.40 2.94
C MET A 129 4.94 9.76 3.24
N GLU A 130 5.45 10.40 2.20
CA GLU A 130 6.11 11.69 2.22
C GLU A 130 5.24 12.73 1.51
N LEU A 131 5.43 14.02 1.84
CA LEU A 131 4.64 15.10 1.27
C LEU A 131 4.66 15.10 -0.27
N GLY A 132 5.81 14.78 -0.87
CA GLY A 132 5.99 14.72 -2.32
C GLY A 132 5.14 13.66 -3.03
N ASP A 133 4.71 12.62 -2.31
CA ASP A 133 3.84 11.59 -2.90
C ASP A 133 2.47 12.15 -3.29
N PHE A 134 2.07 13.24 -2.65
CA PHE A 134 0.76 13.89 -2.80
C PHE A 134 0.85 15.28 -3.43
N GLU A 135 2.03 15.67 -3.93
CA GLU A 135 2.26 16.94 -4.60
C GLU A 135 1.32 17.09 -5.80
N ASN A 136 0.66 18.25 -5.91
CA ASN A 136 -0.38 18.53 -6.91
C ASN A 136 -1.60 17.57 -6.88
N VAL A 137 -1.72 16.72 -5.84
CA VAL A 137 -2.85 15.81 -5.67
C VAL A 137 -3.72 16.23 -4.50
N PHE A 138 -3.15 16.39 -3.31
CA PHE A 138 -3.86 16.96 -2.15
C PHE A 138 -3.43 18.38 -1.82
N ASN A 139 -2.36 18.86 -2.47
CA ASN A 139 -1.78 20.19 -2.28
C ASN A 139 -1.41 20.46 -0.81
N LEU A 140 -0.91 19.44 -0.10
CA LEU A 140 -0.50 19.57 1.30
C LEU A 140 0.65 20.59 1.46
N GLU A 141 1.45 20.74 0.42
CA GLU A 141 2.59 21.65 0.32
C GLU A 141 2.21 23.14 0.35
N ASP A 142 0.94 23.45 0.10
CA ASP A 142 0.40 24.82 0.21
C ASP A 142 0.09 25.22 1.67
N LEU A 143 0.02 24.24 2.58
CA LEU A 143 -0.23 24.50 3.99
C LEU A 143 0.99 25.11 4.67
N SER A 144 0.75 25.96 5.66
CA SER A 144 1.76 26.39 6.64
C SER A 144 1.51 25.65 7.96
N LEU A 145 2.51 25.65 8.85
CA LEU A 145 2.32 25.05 10.18
C LEU A 145 1.20 25.76 10.94
N GLN A 146 1.06 27.07 10.82
CA GLN A 146 -0.05 27.81 11.44
C GLN A 146 -1.42 27.30 10.97
N THR A 147 -1.61 27.11 9.66
CA THR A 147 -2.85 26.57 9.11
C THR A 147 -3.09 25.14 9.59
N ILE A 148 -2.04 24.30 9.63
CA ILE A 148 -2.13 22.93 10.14
C ILE A 148 -2.57 22.91 11.61
N SER A 149 -2.03 23.81 12.45
CA SER A 149 -2.44 23.95 13.85
C SER A 149 -3.93 24.27 13.98
N GLN A 150 -4.43 25.19 13.16
CA GLN A 150 -5.85 25.57 13.12
C GLN A 150 -6.76 24.41 12.68
N LEU A 151 -6.35 23.67 11.65
CA LEU A 151 -7.12 22.55 11.10
C LEU A 151 -7.10 21.30 11.99
N SER A 152 -5.98 21.05 12.67
CA SER A 152 -5.81 19.90 13.57
C SER A 152 -6.31 20.15 14.99
N GLY A 153 -6.47 21.42 15.38
CA GLY A 153 -6.75 21.82 16.77
C GLY A 153 -5.56 21.61 17.73
N ILE A 154 -4.37 21.29 17.22
CA ILE A 154 -3.16 21.09 18.03
C ILE A 154 -2.37 22.40 18.10
N ALA A 155 -2.21 22.93 19.32
CA ALA A 155 -1.37 24.08 19.57
C ALA A 155 0.12 23.77 19.36
N GLN A 156 0.86 24.72 18.77
CA GLN A 156 2.31 24.59 18.49
C GLN A 156 3.21 25.19 19.59
N SER A 157 2.63 25.64 20.70
CA SER A 157 3.34 26.40 21.75
C SER A 157 4.53 25.65 22.37
N ASN A 158 4.54 24.32 22.28
CA ASN A 158 5.59 23.45 22.81
C ASN A 158 6.34 22.67 21.72
N THR A 159 6.08 22.95 20.44
CA THR A 159 6.75 22.27 19.32
C THR A 159 8.20 22.74 19.22
N LYS A 160 9.12 21.79 19.08
CA LYS A 160 10.55 22.04 18.91
C LYS A 160 10.92 22.07 17.43
N LEU A 161 12.06 22.66 17.09
CA LEU A 161 12.59 22.57 15.71
C LEU A 161 12.83 21.11 15.31
N SER A 162 13.26 20.25 16.25
CA SER A 162 13.46 18.81 16.00
C SER A 162 12.20 18.05 15.59
N ASP A 163 11.01 18.57 15.86
CA ASP A 163 9.72 17.94 15.54
C ASP A 163 9.26 18.22 14.10
N PHE A 164 9.87 19.19 13.44
CA PHE A 164 9.62 19.57 12.05
C PHE A 164 10.81 19.13 11.20
N ASP A 165 10.82 17.88 10.74
CA ASP A 165 12.01 17.29 10.10
C ASP A 165 12.49 18.12 8.90
N THR A 166 11.58 18.79 8.18
CA THR A 166 11.94 19.66 7.05
C THR A 166 13.00 20.69 7.36
N ILE A 167 13.04 21.19 8.61
CA ILE A 167 14.00 22.21 9.00
C ILE A 167 15.43 21.68 9.06
N LYS A 168 15.61 20.37 9.26
CA LYS A 168 16.92 19.74 9.51
C LYS A 168 17.86 19.91 8.33
N TRP A 169 17.35 19.80 7.12
CA TRP A 169 18.16 19.88 5.90
C TRP A 169 18.10 21.26 5.23
N GLN A 170 17.59 22.29 5.91
CA GLN A 170 17.67 23.65 5.40
C GLN A 170 19.04 24.23 5.75
N THR A 171 19.63 24.94 4.81
CA THR A 171 20.76 25.83 5.06
C THR A 171 20.28 27.24 5.42
N VAL A 172 21.13 28.06 6.03
CA VAL A 172 20.75 29.45 6.38
C VAL A 172 20.33 30.27 5.15
N PRO A 173 21.01 30.18 3.98
CA PRO A 173 20.54 30.85 2.76
C PRO A 173 19.19 30.32 2.23
N GLU A 174 18.91 29.03 2.38
CA GLU A 174 17.61 28.47 1.96
C GLU A 174 16.48 28.93 2.87
N LEU A 175 16.75 29.07 4.18
CA LEU A 175 15.79 29.65 5.12
C LEU A 175 15.46 31.09 4.80
N THR A 176 16.44 31.92 4.45
CA THR A 176 16.17 33.31 4.06
C THR A 176 15.46 33.40 2.71
N LYS A 177 15.65 32.42 1.81
CA LYS A 177 14.85 32.31 0.60
C LYS A 177 13.39 31.93 0.89
N ALA A 178 13.17 30.98 1.80
CA ALA A 178 11.84 30.55 2.22
C ALA A 178 11.11 31.63 3.05
N ILE A 179 11.87 32.38 3.86
CA ILE A 179 11.41 33.41 4.78
C ILE A 179 12.20 34.71 4.52
N PRO A 180 11.85 35.51 3.51
CA PRO A 180 12.65 36.68 3.10
C PRO A 180 12.95 37.69 4.20
N SER A 181 12.04 37.88 5.16
CA SER A 181 12.25 38.80 6.29
C SER A 181 13.41 38.38 7.20
N LEU A 182 13.75 37.08 7.22
CA LEU A 182 14.80 36.54 8.07
C LEU A 182 16.18 37.12 7.72
N ALA A 183 16.40 37.54 6.46
CA ALA A 183 17.67 38.15 6.06
C ALA A 183 17.96 39.46 6.82
N ASN A 184 16.92 40.18 7.27
CA ASN A 184 17.04 41.44 8.00
C ASN A 184 17.06 41.23 9.53
N GLU A 185 16.87 40.00 10.00
CA GLU A 185 16.94 39.70 11.43
C GLU A 185 18.41 39.63 11.87
N TYR A 186 18.67 40.13 13.08
CA TYR A 186 19.99 39.97 13.70
C TYR A 186 20.21 38.52 14.10
N VAL A 187 21.44 38.04 13.89
CA VAL A 187 21.82 36.65 14.17
C VAL A 187 21.58 36.29 15.64
N GLU A 188 21.88 37.22 16.55
CA GLU A 188 21.65 37.07 17.99
C GLU A 188 20.18 36.82 18.38
N ASN A 189 19.23 37.29 17.57
CA ASN A 189 17.79 37.13 17.79
C ASN A 189 17.25 35.79 17.31
N VAL A 190 18.04 35.00 16.59
CA VAL A 190 17.66 33.68 16.08
C VAL A 190 18.62 32.62 16.62
N PRO A 191 18.40 32.10 17.85
CA PRO A 191 19.38 31.29 18.58
C PRO A 191 19.91 30.08 17.81
N ALA A 192 19.05 29.38 17.06
CA ALA A 192 19.47 28.22 16.26
C ALA A 192 20.48 28.60 15.16
N ILE A 193 20.27 29.74 14.48
CA ILE A 193 21.19 30.21 13.44
C ILE A 193 22.49 30.71 14.07
N ARG A 194 22.40 31.48 15.16
CA ARG A 194 23.58 31.91 15.94
C ARG A 194 24.46 30.73 16.36
N ASP A 195 23.85 29.71 16.95
CA ASP A 195 24.60 28.58 17.50
C ASP A 195 25.20 27.71 16.38
N LEU A 196 24.51 27.56 15.23
CA LEU A 196 25.08 26.94 14.03
C LEU A 196 26.31 27.70 13.52
N VAL A 197 26.19 29.02 13.37
CA VAL A 197 27.27 29.90 12.91
C VAL A 197 28.48 29.82 13.85
N LYS A 198 28.26 29.93 15.17
CA LYS A 198 29.33 29.79 16.18
C LYS A 198 30.00 28.42 16.14
N LYS A 199 29.23 27.34 16.03
CA LYS A 199 29.74 25.97 16.03
C LYS A 199 30.62 25.69 14.81
N ILE A 200 30.17 26.08 13.62
CA ILE A 200 30.83 25.67 12.37
C ILE A 200 31.93 26.63 11.93
N LEU A 201 31.76 27.94 12.17
CA LEU A 201 32.74 28.94 11.75
C LEU A 201 33.79 29.23 12.83
N GLY A 202 33.57 28.80 14.07
CA GLY A 202 34.49 29.05 15.20
C GLY A 202 34.59 30.53 15.58
N VAL A 203 33.64 31.37 15.12
CA VAL A 203 33.59 32.79 15.44
C VAL A 203 32.90 33.00 16.78
N ALA A 204 33.58 33.72 17.69
CA ALA A 204 33.06 33.94 19.04
C ALA A 204 31.99 35.03 19.11
N ASN A 205 32.07 36.02 18.21
CA ASN A 205 31.19 37.18 18.19
C ASN A 205 30.60 37.37 16.78
N VAL A 206 29.26 37.36 16.71
CA VAL A 206 28.45 37.66 15.53
C VAL A 206 27.32 38.64 15.90
N ASP A 207 27.51 39.33 17.03
CA ASP A 207 26.53 40.23 17.60
C ASP A 207 26.49 41.51 16.74
N GLY A 208 25.27 42.01 16.48
CA GLY A 208 25.04 43.18 15.63
C GLY A 208 25.07 42.94 14.10
N GLU A 209 25.39 41.73 13.62
CA GLU A 209 25.26 41.37 12.20
C GLU A 209 23.89 40.78 11.90
N THR A 210 23.35 41.14 10.73
CA THR A 210 22.14 40.52 10.19
C THR A 210 22.45 39.16 9.56
N ILE A 211 21.44 38.30 9.47
CA ILE A 211 21.59 36.99 8.83
C ILE A 211 21.99 37.15 7.35
N GLY A 212 21.49 38.18 6.66
CA GLY A 212 21.87 38.49 5.29
C GLY A 212 23.34 38.86 5.14
N GLU A 213 23.89 39.66 6.05
CA GLU A 213 25.33 40.01 6.09
C GLU A 213 26.18 38.75 6.33
N ILE A 214 25.83 37.94 7.34
CA ILE A 214 26.52 36.68 7.63
C ILE A 214 26.54 35.71 6.44
N ILE A 215 25.44 35.60 5.68
CA ILE A 215 25.39 34.76 4.48
C ILE A 215 26.40 35.25 3.43
N ASN A 216 26.54 36.56 3.26
CA ASN A 216 27.45 37.15 2.28
C ASN A 216 28.91 36.99 2.70
N ASP A 217 29.20 37.21 3.98
CA ASP A 217 30.56 37.19 4.52
C ASP A 217 31.09 35.76 4.70
N TYR A 218 30.19 34.79 4.86
CA TYR A 218 30.54 33.37 5.04
C TYR A 218 29.85 32.44 4.03
N PRO A 219 30.34 32.39 2.77
CA PRO A 219 29.74 31.57 1.71
C PRO A 219 29.64 30.07 2.01
N LYS A 220 30.42 29.55 2.97
CA LYS A 220 30.34 28.14 3.42
C LYS A 220 28.99 27.78 4.03
N LEU A 221 28.20 28.75 4.51
CA LEU A 221 26.87 28.53 5.08
C LEU A 221 25.88 27.93 4.08
N LYS A 222 26.15 28.02 2.77
CA LYS A 222 25.35 27.38 1.73
C LYS A 222 25.41 25.84 1.74
N ASP A 223 26.42 25.27 2.39
CA ASP A 223 26.68 23.83 2.41
C ASP A 223 26.42 23.23 3.81
N ILE A 224 25.93 24.03 4.76
CA ILE A 224 25.77 23.67 6.17
C ILE A 224 24.29 23.67 6.52
N GLU A 225 23.77 22.47 6.78
CA GLU A 225 22.39 22.26 7.20
C GLU A 225 22.17 22.57 8.69
N LEU A 226 20.98 23.02 9.06
CA LEU A 226 20.60 23.27 10.45
C LEU A 226 20.65 22.00 11.33
N GLY A 227 20.54 20.81 10.73
CA GLY A 227 20.64 19.51 11.40
C GLY A 227 22.00 19.23 12.03
N GLU A 228 23.03 20.04 11.71
CA GLU A 228 24.36 19.95 12.33
C GLU A 228 24.37 20.40 13.80
N ILE A 229 23.30 21.00 14.31
CA ILE A 229 23.11 21.31 15.75
C ILE A 229 21.95 20.52 16.35
N ASP A 230 21.92 20.39 17.68
CA ASP A 230 20.80 19.76 18.37
C ASP A 230 19.56 20.66 18.34
N LEU A 231 18.71 20.45 17.34
CA LEU A 231 17.48 21.22 17.13
C LEU A 231 16.43 21.00 18.24
N SER A 232 16.62 20.02 19.12
CA SER A 232 15.69 19.77 20.23
C SER A 232 15.79 20.79 21.37
N GLN A 233 16.83 21.64 21.35
CA GLN A 233 17.04 22.73 22.30
C GLN A 233 16.24 23.99 21.96
N TYR A 234 15.68 24.07 20.76
CA TYR A 234 15.03 25.28 20.25
C TYR A 234 13.54 25.06 20.02
N LYS A 235 12.75 26.06 20.39
CA LYS A 235 11.33 26.11 20.05
C LYS A 235 11.17 26.36 18.55
N LEU A 236 10.14 25.80 17.93
CA LEU A 236 9.79 26.09 16.54
C LEU A 236 9.71 27.61 16.30
N THR A 237 9.04 28.32 17.20
CA THR A 237 8.81 29.77 17.11
C THR A 237 10.08 30.62 17.31
N SER A 238 11.25 30.03 17.58
CA SER A 238 12.50 30.79 17.67
C SER A 238 13.04 31.24 16.31
N ILE A 239 12.48 30.73 15.21
CA ILE A 239 12.74 31.23 13.86
C ILE A 239 11.54 32.07 13.43
N PRO A 240 11.67 33.42 13.37
CA PRO A 240 10.57 34.29 12.94
C PRO A 240 10.03 33.89 11.58
N GLY A 241 8.69 33.83 11.45
CA GLY A 241 8.00 33.55 10.18
C GLY A 241 7.88 32.07 9.79
N ILE A 242 8.54 31.15 10.49
CA ILE A 242 8.52 29.71 10.13
C ILE A 242 7.11 29.12 10.11
N GLU A 243 6.26 29.48 11.08
CA GLU A 243 4.91 28.95 11.20
C GLU A 243 4.00 29.41 10.06
N LYS A 244 4.28 30.58 9.48
CA LYS A 244 3.46 31.22 8.43
C LYS A 244 3.89 30.82 7.02
N THR A 245 5.09 30.27 6.90
CA THR A 245 5.69 29.91 5.61
C THR A 245 5.07 28.62 5.11
N ALA A 246 4.64 28.61 3.85
CA ALA A 246 4.09 27.41 3.23
C ALA A 246 5.17 26.33 3.09
N LEU A 247 4.80 25.06 3.31
CA LEU A 247 5.74 23.93 3.29
C LEU A 247 6.56 23.88 1.99
N LYS A 248 5.93 24.19 0.85
CA LYS A 248 6.60 24.20 -0.46
C LYS A 248 7.75 25.18 -0.61
N GLN A 249 7.88 26.17 0.28
CA GLN A 249 8.95 27.17 0.22
C GLN A 249 10.27 26.64 0.79
N PHE A 250 10.23 25.58 1.61
CA PHE A 250 11.43 24.96 2.17
C PHE A 250 12.06 24.01 1.16
N SER A 251 13.39 23.98 1.07
CA SER A 251 14.09 23.02 0.20
C SER A 251 13.76 21.58 0.60
N ASN A 252 13.67 20.68 -0.38
CA ASN A 252 13.45 19.24 -0.16
C ASN A 252 12.24 18.88 0.73
N TRP A 253 11.24 19.76 0.84
CA TRP A 253 10.02 19.51 1.61
C TRP A 253 9.35 18.20 1.22
N GLN A 254 9.44 17.82 -0.07
CA GLN A 254 8.87 16.59 -0.62
C GLN A 254 9.31 15.33 0.10
N ASN A 255 10.52 15.31 0.67
CA ASN A 255 11.11 14.14 1.32
C ASN A 255 10.69 13.99 2.79
N THR A 256 9.85 14.90 3.30
CA THR A 256 9.37 14.84 4.69
C THR A 256 8.21 13.86 4.80
N SER A 257 8.35 12.87 5.68
CA SER A 257 7.21 12.02 6.05
C SER A 257 6.08 12.85 6.65
N ILE A 258 4.83 12.51 6.35
CA ILE A 258 3.66 13.28 6.80
C ILE A 258 3.60 13.37 8.33
N SER A 259 3.97 12.30 9.03
CA SER A 259 4.02 12.25 10.50
C SER A 259 5.08 13.17 11.12
N LYS A 260 6.01 13.68 10.31
CA LYS A 260 7.11 14.58 10.71
C LYS A 260 6.83 16.06 10.42
N ILE A 261 5.58 16.37 10.06
CA ILE A 261 5.04 17.72 10.02
C ILE A 261 4.13 17.89 11.24
N PRO A 262 4.44 18.79 12.18
CA PRO A 262 3.67 18.97 13.40
C PRO A 262 2.17 19.17 13.14
N GLY A 263 1.35 18.21 13.61
CA GLY A 263 -0.12 18.24 13.52
C GLY A 263 -0.73 17.77 12.19
N LEU A 264 0.05 17.59 11.12
CA LEU A 264 -0.50 17.30 9.79
C LEU A 264 -1.23 15.96 9.73
N ASN A 265 -0.74 14.95 10.44
CA ASN A 265 -1.38 13.63 10.50
C ASN A 265 -2.73 13.60 11.24
N GLN A 266 -3.15 14.71 11.85
CA GLN A 266 -4.47 14.89 12.45
C GLN A 266 -5.41 15.72 11.57
N VAL A 267 -4.90 16.32 10.49
CA VAL A 267 -5.74 17.02 9.51
C VAL A 267 -6.54 15.98 8.75
N THR A 268 -7.86 16.14 8.77
CA THR A 268 -8.79 15.26 8.07
C THR A 268 -8.74 15.53 6.57
N PHE A 269 -9.01 14.50 5.76
CA PHE A 269 -8.91 14.59 4.30
C PHE A 269 -9.84 15.67 3.73
N ALA A 270 -10.98 15.94 4.39
CA ALA A 270 -11.90 17.01 4.01
C ALA A 270 -11.28 18.42 4.10
N ASN A 271 -10.25 18.59 4.92
CA ASN A 271 -9.60 19.88 5.19
C ASN A 271 -8.31 20.08 4.37
N PHE A 272 -7.97 19.16 3.46
CA PHE A 272 -6.86 19.38 2.53
C PHE A 272 -7.19 20.47 1.52
N PRO A 273 -6.20 21.27 1.07
CA PRO A 273 -6.43 22.30 0.07
C PRO A 273 -7.07 21.75 -1.22
N ASN A 274 -6.71 20.53 -1.61
CA ASN A 274 -7.42 19.76 -2.62
C ASN A 274 -7.97 18.45 -2.02
N ALA A 275 -9.09 18.54 -1.31
CA ALA A 275 -9.73 17.39 -0.68
C ALA A 275 -10.18 16.33 -1.73
N PRO A 276 -10.10 15.03 -1.41
CA PRO A 276 -10.73 14.02 -2.24
C PRO A 276 -12.24 14.24 -2.26
N VAL A 277 -12.80 14.35 -3.46
CA VAL A 277 -14.25 14.52 -3.65
C VAL A 277 -14.78 13.43 -4.57
N PRO A 278 -16.02 12.94 -4.34
CA PRO A 278 -16.70 12.08 -5.29
C PRO A 278 -16.65 12.69 -6.68
N GLN A 279 -15.99 12.00 -7.60
CA GLN A 279 -15.91 12.43 -8.98
C GLN A 279 -17.22 11.96 -9.63
N GLY A 280 -18.10 12.85 -10.10
CA GLY A 280 -19.32 12.43 -10.79
C GLY A 280 -20.39 11.84 -9.87
N SER A 281 -21.40 11.20 -10.46
CA SER A 281 -22.63 10.80 -9.76
C SER A 281 -23.11 9.39 -10.10
N ILE A 282 -22.30 8.60 -10.82
CA ILE A 282 -22.71 7.28 -11.26
C ILE A 282 -22.73 6.32 -10.06
N VAL A 283 -23.90 5.75 -9.83
CA VAL A 283 -24.12 4.68 -8.87
C VAL A 283 -24.65 3.47 -9.62
N GLY A 284 -23.94 2.35 -9.49
CA GLY A 284 -24.42 1.03 -9.90
C GLY A 284 -24.90 0.24 -8.70
N LYS A 285 -25.27 -1.01 -8.92
CA LYS A 285 -25.48 -2.01 -7.87
C LYS A 285 -24.58 -3.21 -8.14
N LEU A 286 -24.05 -3.81 -7.08
CA LEU A 286 -23.45 -5.13 -7.18
C LEU A 286 -24.53 -6.11 -7.61
N ASP A 287 -24.41 -6.70 -8.79
CA ASP A 287 -25.39 -7.68 -9.28
C ASP A 287 -25.00 -9.09 -8.84
N LEU A 288 -23.80 -9.53 -9.24
CA LEU A 288 -23.23 -10.83 -8.92
C LEU A 288 -21.73 -10.70 -8.63
N PRO A 289 -21.23 -11.22 -7.49
CA PRO A 289 -19.82 -11.43 -7.27
C PRO A 289 -19.41 -12.78 -7.88
N LEU A 290 -18.40 -12.80 -8.74
CA LEU A 290 -17.93 -14.00 -9.46
C LEU A 290 -16.42 -14.20 -9.30
N LYS A 291 -16.00 -15.42 -8.99
CA LYS A 291 -14.62 -15.81 -8.68
C LYS A 291 -13.79 -16.01 -9.95
N GLU A 292 -12.53 -16.37 -9.75
CA GLU A 292 -11.52 -16.54 -10.78
C GLU A 292 -11.81 -17.65 -11.80
N VAL A 293 -12.81 -18.51 -11.60
CA VAL A 293 -13.20 -19.50 -12.62
C VAL A 293 -13.70 -18.85 -13.91
N GLU A 294 -14.13 -17.60 -13.85
CA GLU A 294 -14.59 -16.84 -15.00
C GLU A 294 -13.46 -16.52 -15.99
N SER A 295 -13.84 -16.34 -17.25
CA SER A 295 -12.92 -16.02 -18.36
C SER A 295 -13.57 -15.10 -19.39
N ASN A 296 -12.75 -14.52 -20.27
CA ASN A 296 -13.17 -13.73 -21.43
C ASN A 296 -14.15 -12.59 -21.13
N ARG A 297 -13.91 -11.83 -20.06
CA ARG A 297 -14.70 -10.64 -19.70
C ARG A 297 -14.21 -9.40 -20.46
N GLN A 298 -15.03 -8.88 -21.36
CA GLN A 298 -14.66 -7.77 -22.26
C GLN A 298 -15.27 -6.42 -21.85
N ARG A 299 -16.36 -6.39 -21.07
CA ARG A 299 -17.06 -5.17 -20.67
C ARG A 299 -16.55 -4.65 -19.32
N SER A 300 -15.23 -4.63 -19.17
CA SER A 300 -14.57 -4.17 -17.96
C SER A 300 -14.66 -2.66 -17.83
N ILE A 301 -14.90 -2.18 -16.61
CA ILE A 301 -14.80 -0.77 -16.23
C ILE A 301 -13.60 -0.52 -15.29
N SER A 302 -12.63 -1.42 -15.28
CA SER A 302 -11.45 -1.33 -14.42
C SER A 302 -10.18 -1.23 -15.25
N GLY A 303 -9.18 -0.54 -14.72
CA GLY A 303 -7.85 -0.49 -15.32
C GLY A 303 -6.91 0.48 -14.61
N SER A 304 -6.23 1.31 -15.38
CA SER A 304 -5.26 2.31 -14.89
C SER A 304 -5.24 3.55 -15.78
N ASP A 305 -4.59 4.62 -15.30
CA ASP A 305 -4.34 5.81 -16.12
C ASP A 305 -3.47 5.50 -17.35
N GLN A 306 -2.60 4.49 -17.28
CA GLN A 306 -1.68 4.11 -18.37
C GLN A 306 -2.31 3.14 -19.38
N ALA A 307 -3.07 2.16 -18.90
CA ALA A 307 -3.66 1.13 -19.76
C ALA A 307 -5.07 1.53 -20.25
N GLY A 308 -5.68 2.54 -19.64
CA GLY A 308 -7.10 2.86 -19.78
C GLY A 308 -7.94 2.11 -18.74
N PHE A 309 -9.17 2.58 -18.50
CA PHE A 309 -10.08 2.03 -17.48
C PHE A 309 -11.01 0.93 -17.99
N ASN A 310 -10.71 0.35 -19.15
CA ASN A 310 -11.54 -0.65 -19.83
C ASN A 310 -10.76 -1.92 -20.13
N MET A 311 -9.91 -2.35 -19.19
CA MET A 311 -8.99 -3.45 -19.43
C MET A 311 -9.72 -4.78 -19.40
N PRO A 312 -9.82 -5.50 -20.55
CA PRO A 312 -10.49 -6.79 -20.59
C PRO A 312 -9.71 -7.84 -19.81
N CYS A 313 -10.38 -8.91 -19.41
CA CYS A 313 -9.78 -10.05 -18.75
C CYS A 313 -10.00 -11.32 -19.56
N THR A 314 -8.92 -12.06 -19.84
CA THR A 314 -8.97 -13.30 -20.62
C THR A 314 -9.18 -14.53 -19.75
N ASN A 315 -8.46 -14.64 -18.63
CA ASN A 315 -8.50 -15.80 -17.74
C ASN A 315 -8.40 -15.35 -16.27
N ASN A 316 -8.82 -16.19 -15.33
CA ASN A 316 -8.78 -15.91 -13.89
C ASN A 316 -9.55 -14.64 -13.52
N CYS A 317 -10.73 -14.47 -14.11
CA CYS A 317 -11.44 -13.21 -14.16
C CYS A 317 -12.36 -13.00 -12.96
N ALA A 318 -11.81 -13.02 -11.74
CA ALA A 318 -12.60 -12.68 -10.57
C ALA A 318 -13.08 -11.21 -10.68
N HIS A 319 -14.38 -10.96 -10.52
CA HIS A 319 -14.98 -9.65 -10.69
C HIS A 319 -16.32 -9.51 -9.96
N ILE A 320 -16.85 -8.30 -9.91
CA ILE A 320 -18.27 -8.08 -9.68
C ILE A 320 -18.92 -7.66 -11.00
N GLU A 321 -20.07 -8.25 -11.30
CA GLU A 321 -20.98 -7.73 -12.31
C GLU A 321 -21.82 -6.61 -11.71
N LEU A 322 -22.06 -5.57 -12.50
CA LEU A 322 -22.80 -4.39 -12.09
C LEU A 322 -24.15 -4.32 -12.80
N SER A 323 -25.15 -3.77 -12.12
CA SER A 323 -26.44 -3.40 -12.69
C SER A 323 -26.75 -1.92 -12.47
N GLY A 324 -27.47 -1.29 -13.41
CA GLY A 324 -27.82 0.12 -13.29
C GLY A 324 -28.20 0.78 -14.62
N ALA A 325 -28.55 2.07 -14.53
CA ALA A 325 -28.86 2.89 -15.69
C ALA A 325 -27.60 3.21 -16.53
N GLY A 326 -27.77 3.71 -17.75
CA GLY A 326 -26.65 4.23 -18.56
C GLY A 326 -25.68 3.16 -19.08
N GLY A 327 -26.17 1.94 -19.35
CA GLY A 327 -25.37 0.87 -19.93
C GLY A 327 -24.54 0.05 -18.93
N ILE A 328 -24.62 0.37 -17.64
CA ILE A 328 -23.86 -0.28 -16.56
C ILE A 328 -24.22 -1.76 -16.41
N THR A 329 -25.46 -2.15 -16.72
CA THR A 329 -25.90 -3.53 -16.59
C THR A 329 -25.03 -4.49 -17.41
N GLY A 330 -24.47 -5.49 -16.72
CA GLY A 330 -23.57 -6.49 -17.29
C GLY A 330 -22.15 -5.97 -17.55
N THR A 331 -21.77 -4.83 -16.97
CA THR A 331 -20.35 -4.41 -16.93
C THR A 331 -19.61 -5.10 -15.78
N GLN A 332 -18.32 -5.32 -15.95
CA GLN A 332 -17.48 -6.00 -14.96
C GLN A 332 -16.54 -5.01 -14.27
N TRP A 333 -16.50 -4.99 -12.95
CA TRP A 333 -15.39 -4.41 -12.21
C TRP A 333 -14.47 -5.53 -11.76
N MET A 334 -13.35 -5.68 -12.48
CA MET A 334 -12.40 -6.76 -12.25
C MET A 334 -11.67 -6.61 -10.92
N SER A 335 -11.39 -7.73 -10.26
CA SER A 335 -10.60 -7.76 -9.04
C SER A 335 -9.13 -7.46 -9.35
N GLY A 336 -8.62 -6.41 -8.70
CA GLY A 336 -7.21 -6.04 -8.73
C GLY A 336 -6.29 -7.09 -8.10
N LYS A 337 -6.85 -8.01 -7.29
CA LYS A 337 -6.11 -9.11 -6.66
C LYS A 337 -5.64 -10.14 -7.69
N PHE A 338 -6.41 -10.33 -8.77
CA PHE A 338 -6.15 -11.32 -9.81
C PHE A 338 -5.72 -10.70 -11.13
N GLN A 339 -6.05 -9.42 -11.38
CA GLN A 339 -5.65 -8.73 -12.59
C GLN A 339 -4.78 -7.50 -12.28
N GLN A 340 -3.54 -7.57 -12.76
CA GLN A 340 -2.57 -6.48 -12.72
C GLN A 340 -2.45 -5.83 -14.11
N VAL A 341 -2.38 -4.52 -14.17
CA VAL A 341 -2.29 -3.73 -15.41
C VAL A 341 -1.06 -2.82 -15.37
N LYS A 342 -0.59 -2.35 -16.52
CA LYS A 342 0.50 -1.38 -16.58
C LYS A 342 0.11 -0.11 -15.83
N GLY A 343 1.00 0.44 -15.02
CA GLY A 343 0.78 1.65 -14.24
C GLY A 343 2.02 2.53 -14.16
N GLY A 344 1.92 3.64 -13.43
CA GLY A 344 3.03 4.56 -13.20
C GLY A 344 3.53 5.31 -14.45
N PHE A 345 4.51 6.19 -14.27
CA PHE A 345 5.16 6.96 -15.33
C PHE A 345 6.51 7.51 -14.85
N GLY A 346 7.37 7.88 -15.79
CA GLY A 346 8.74 8.31 -15.49
C GLY A 346 9.61 7.18 -14.96
N ILE A 347 10.70 7.52 -14.28
CA ILE A 347 11.66 6.57 -13.71
C ILE A 347 10.98 5.70 -12.64
N LEU A 348 10.14 6.31 -11.79
CA LEU A 348 9.36 5.60 -10.77
C LEU A 348 8.32 4.65 -11.37
N GLY A 349 7.94 4.82 -12.64
CA GLY A 349 6.99 3.96 -13.34
C GLY A 349 7.41 2.50 -13.44
N ASN A 350 8.69 2.17 -13.20
CA ASN A 350 9.19 0.79 -13.20
C ASN A 350 9.06 0.08 -11.84
N LEU A 351 8.74 0.81 -10.77
CA LEU A 351 8.52 0.20 -9.46
C LEU A 351 7.37 -0.80 -9.51
N ASN A 352 7.44 -1.83 -8.66
CA ASN A 352 6.50 -2.95 -8.67
C ASN A 352 6.35 -3.62 -10.06
N GLY A 353 7.46 -3.69 -10.82
CA GLY A 353 7.48 -4.24 -12.18
C GLY A 353 6.65 -3.42 -13.19
N GLY A 354 6.36 -2.16 -12.88
CA GLY A 354 5.52 -1.28 -13.68
C GLY A 354 4.05 -1.68 -13.73
N LYS A 355 3.59 -2.43 -12.73
CA LYS A 355 2.21 -2.91 -12.64
C LYS A 355 1.52 -2.44 -11.37
N GLU A 356 0.20 -2.33 -11.46
CA GLU A 356 -0.72 -2.04 -10.36
C GLU A 356 -1.98 -2.89 -10.48
N PRO A 357 -2.71 -3.11 -9.37
CA PRO A 357 -4.04 -3.68 -9.40
C PRO A 357 -4.94 -2.90 -10.37
N THR A 358 -5.72 -3.63 -11.18
CA THR A 358 -6.80 -3.00 -11.95
C THR A 358 -7.82 -2.38 -10.99
N GLY A 359 -8.34 -1.20 -11.33
CA GLY A 359 -9.25 -0.47 -10.44
C GLY A 359 -9.77 0.81 -11.05
N ARG A 360 -10.22 1.73 -10.20
CA ARG A 360 -10.82 3.03 -10.58
C ARG A 360 -10.39 4.15 -9.62
N HIS A 361 -10.66 5.40 -10.02
CA HIS A 361 -10.42 6.63 -9.25
C HIS A 361 -11.72 7.39 -8.93
N PRO A 362 -12.70 6.78 -8.23
CA PRO A 362 -13.97 7.45 -7.96
C PRO A 362 -13.85 8.70 -7.08
N PHE A 363 -12.73 8.88 -6.37
CA PHE A 363 -12.49 9.98 -5.44
C PHE A 363 -11.26 10.83 -5.80
N GLY A 364 -10.84 10.79 -7.06
CA GLY A 364 -9.65 11.49 -7.55
C GLY A 364 -8.39 10.61 -7.55
N LYS A 365 -7.24 11.20 -7.88
CA LYS A 365 -5.96 10.51 -8.14
C LYS A 365 -5.08 10.33 -6.89
N GLY A 366 -5.59 10.60 -5.70
CA GLY A 366 -4.86 10.39 -4.44
C GLY A 366 -4.56 8.93 -4.14
N PHE A 367 -5.46 8.05 -4.58
CA PHE A 367 -5.37 6.60 -4.40
C PHE A 367 -6.25 5.92 -5.43
N LYS A 368 -5.96 4.66 -5.71
CA LYS A 368 -6.79 3.77 -6.53
C LYS A 368 -7.68 2.91 -5.66
N GLN A 369 -8.95 2.77 -6.02
CA GLN A 369 -9.84 1.75 -5.46
C GLN A 369 -9.91 0.54 -6.38
N ALA A 370 -9.76 -0.66 -5.83
CA ALA A 370 -9.90 -1.92 -6.55
C ALA A 370 -10.87 -2.84 -5.83
N VAL A 371 -11.63 -3.65 -6.57
CA VAL A 371 -12.26 -4.86 -6.02
C VAL A 371 -11.14 -5.79 -5.60
N TRP A 372 -11.25 -6.36 -4.40
CA TRP A 372 -10.14 -7.10 -3.78
C TRP A 372 -10.53 -8.54 -3.48
N ASP A 373 -11.42 -8.77 -2.51
CA ASP A 373 -11.92 -10.11 -2.17
C ASP A 373 -13.33 -10.31 -2.69
N ILE A 374 -13.63 -11.54 -3.11
CA ILE A 374 -14.92 -11.95 -3.67
C ILE A 374 -15.36 -13.23 -2.97
N ASN A 375 -16.60 -13.25 -2.50
CA ASN A 375 -17.23 -14.42 -1.92
C ASN A 375 -18.61 -14.65 -2.56
N GLU A 376 -18.62 -15.47 -3.60
CA GLU A 376 -19.83 -15.96 -4.29
C GLU A 376 -20.86 -16.58 -3.34
N GLY A 377 -20.41 -17.40 -2.37
CA GLY A 377 -21.32 -18.13 -1.49
C GLY A 377 -22.13 -17.22 -0.57
N ASP A 378 -21.51 -16.11 -0.16
CA ASP A 378 -22.16 -15.10 0.69
C ASP A 378 -22.75 -13.94 -0.13
N GLY A 379 -22.56 -13.92 -1.46
CA GLY A 379 -22.97 -12.80 -2.30
C GLY A 379 -22.27 -11.49 -1.92
N THR A 380 -20.99 -11.53 -1.54
CA THR A 380 -20.24 -10.34 -1.09
C THR A 380 -18.96 -10.09 -1.89
N ALA A 381 -18.55 -8.82 -1.91
CA ALA A 381 -17.23 -8.41 -2.38
C ALA A 381 -16.67 -7.28 -1.52
N SER A 382 -15.36 -7.27 -1.31
CA SER A 382 -14.63 -6.18 -0.67
C SER A 382 -13.89 -5.32 -1.69
N THR A 383 -13.60 -4.08 -1.30
CA THR A 383 -12.69 -3.20 -2.02
C THR A 383 -11.53 -2.81 -1.12
N ALA A 384 -10.39 -2.54 -1.75
CA ALA A 384 -9.21 -1.99 -1.12
C ALA A 384 -8.76 -0.73 -1.84
N ILE A 385 -8.05 0.14 -1.14
CA ILE A 385 -7.35 1.27 -1.74
C ILE A 385 -5.84 1.08 -1.74
N PHE A 386 -5.20 1.68 -2.74
CA PHE A 386 -3.75 1.65 -2.96
C PHE A 386 -3.26 3.06 -3.23
N PHE A 387 -2.16 3.42 -2.58
CA PHE A 387 -1.43 4.67 -2.82
C PHE A 387 -0.22 4.40 -3.73
N ARG A 388 0.41 5.47 -4.18
CA ARG A 388 1.61 5.42 -5.04
C ARG A 388 2.66 6.38 -4.53
N ILE A 389 3.91 6.11 -4.90
CA ILE A 389 5.05 6.98 -4.60
C ILE A 389 5.20 7.95 -5.76
N CYS A 390 5.32 9.24 -5.46
CA CYS A 390 5.51 10.26 -6.48
C CYS A 390 6.67 11.17 -6.10
N ARG A 391 7.39 11.63 -7.12
CA ARG A 391 8.32 12.76 -6.97
C ARG A 391 8.20 13.60 -8.23
N ARG A 392 7.42 14.67 -8.10
CA ARG A 392 7.09 15.60 -9.17
C ARG A 392 7.81 16.92 -8.88
N GLY A 393 7.87 17.81 -9.87
CA GLY A 393 8.36 19.16 -9.67
C GLY A 393 9.82 19.28 -9.23
N GLY A 394 10.20 20.50 -8.82
CA GLY A 394 11.58 20.84 -8.44
C GLY A 394 12.58 20.73 -9.60
N TRP A 395 13.84 20.43 -9.26
CA TRP A 395 14.91 20.24 -10.25
C TRP A 395 14.88 18.87 -10.94
N PHE A 396 14.23 17.86 -10.33
CA PHE A 396 14.18 16.48 -10.84
C PHE A 396 12.78 15.86 -10.68
N ASP A 397 12.10 15.63 -11.80
CA ASP A 397 10.83 14.89 -11.87
C ASP A 397 11.11 13.41 -12.15
N LEU A 398 10.89 12.54 -11.16
CA LEU A 398 11.04 11.09 -11.32
C LEU A 398 9.74 10.41 -11.77
N GLY A 399 8.65 11.17 -11.88
CA GLY A 399 7.32 10.67 -12.19
C GLY A 399 6.58 10.11 -10.98
N CYS A 400 5.80 9.06 -11.20
CA CYS A 400 5.08 8.35 -10.15
C CYS A 400 5.13 6.85 -10.39
N SER A 401 5.15 6.10 -9.31
CA SER A 401 5.01 4.66 -9.37
C SER A 401 3.59 4.25 -9.79
N PRO A 402 3.40 2.97 -10.14
CA PRO A 402 2.07 2.37 -10.08
C PRO A 402 1.48 2.47 -8.66
N TYR A 403 0.15 2.35 -8.52
CA TYR A 403 -0.51 2.25 -7.22
C TYR A 403 -0.32 0.85 -6.63
N PHE A 404 0.58 0.71 -5.65
CA PHE A 404 0.88 -0.57 -5.01
C PHE A 404 1.08 -0.48 -3.49
N ILE A 405 1.07 0.73 -2.90
CA ILE A 405 1.19 0.91 -1.46
C ILE A 405 -0.15 0.60 -0.80
N GLY A 406 -0.25 -0.56 -0.16
CA GLY A 406 -1.48 -1.15 0.36
C GLY A 406 -1.37 -2.67 0.38
N PRO A 407 -2.48 -3.43 0.33
CA PRO A 407 -3.87 -2.98 0.30
C PRO A 407 -4.34 -2.39 1.65
N PHE A 408 -5.17 -1.34 1.60
CA PHE A 408 -5.94 -0.90 2.76
C PHE A 408 -7.42 -1.26 2.58
N PRO A 409 -8.04 -2.03 3.50
CA PRO A 409 -9.47 -2.33 3.44
C PRO A 409 -10.32 -1.06 3.36
N PHE A 410 -11.37 -1.07 2.53
CA PHE A 410 -12.16 0.14 2.26
C PHE A 410 -13.66 -0.07 2.48
N PHE A 411 -14.36 -0.70 1.53
CA PHE A 411 -15.78 -1.02 1.65
C PHE A 411 -16.06 -2.49 1.38
N ILE A 412 -17.07 -3.03 2.07
CA ILE A 412 -17.65 -4.36 1.81
C ILE A 412 -19.05 -4.14 1.25
N TYR A 413 -19.37 -4.84 0.17
CA TYR A 413 -20.64 -4.77 -0.52
C TYR A 413 -21.31 -6.13 -0.53
N GLN A 414 -22.62 -6.12 -0.35
CA GLN A 414 -23.52 -7.24 -0.58
C GLN A 414 -24.13 -7.13 -1.98
N GLU A 415 -24.56 -8.25 -2.54
CA GLU A 415 -25.48 -8.25 -3.68
C GLU A 415 -26.63 -7.25 -3.51
N LYS A 416 -26.95 -6.61 -4.63
CA LYS A 416 -27.93 -5.53 -4.80
C LYS A 416 -27.60 -4.24 -4.06
N SER A 417 -26.54 -4.19 -3.26
CA SER A 417 -26.10 -2.95 -2.62
C SER A 417 -25.60 -1.95 -3.66
N PRO A 418 -25.95 -0.66 -3.48
CA PRO A 418 -25.46 0.41 -4.33
C PRO A 418 -23.95 0.62 -4.15
N ILE A 419 -23.26 0.87 -5.27
CA ILE A 419 -21.82 1.13 -5.34
C ILE A 419 -21.59 2.44 -6.08
N PHE A 420 -20.81 3.33 -5.48
CA PHE A 420 -20.40 4.57 -6.13
C PHE A 420 -19.25 4.30 -7.12
N LEU A 421 -19.46 4.61 -8.41
CA LEU A 421 -18.55 4.27 -9.51
C LEU A 421 -17.75 5.47 -10.04
N GLY A 422 -18.22 6.69 -9.77
CA GLY A 422 -17.53 7.93 -10.09
C GLY A 422 -17.92 8.61 -11.42
N THR A 423 -16.98 9.39 -12.00
CA THR A 423 -17.12 10.17 -13.24
C THR A 423 -16.99 9.28 -14.47
N PRO A 424 -17.49 9.76 -15.64
CA PRO A 424 -18.19 8.93 -16.61
C PRO A 424 -17.51 7.61 -16.93
N LEU A 425 -18.31 6.55 -16.89
CA LEU A 425 -17.91 5.26 -17.40
C LEU A 425 -17.87 5.38 -18.93
N THR A 426 -16.67 5.31 -19.51
CA THR A 426 -16.56 4.87 -20.90
C THR A 426 -16.85 3.37 -20.87
N ILE A 427 -18.06 2.96 -21.25
CA ILE A 427 -18.42 1.54 -21.28
C ILE A 427 -17.94 0.98 -22.62
N PRO A 428 -17.17 -0.14 -22.63
CA PRO A 428 -16.75 -0.80 -23.87
C PRO A 428 -17.91 -1.25 -24.75
#